data_AF-A0A1S8CSZ5-F1
#
_entry.id   AF-A0A1S8CSZ5-F1
#
_cell.length_a   1.000
_cell.length_b   1.000
_cell.length_c   1.000
_cell.angle_alpha   90.00
_cell.angle_beta   90.00
_cell.angle_gamma   90.00
#
_symmetry.space_group_name_H-M   'P 1'
#
loop_
_entity.id
_entity.type
_entity.pdbx_description
1 polymer ?
#
loop_
_entity_poly.entity_id
_entity_poly.type
_entity_poly.pdbx_seq_one_letter_code
_entity_poly.pdbx_strand_id
1 'polypeptide(L)' 'MPESIMLKKPHDFVNREGEKIELLCEMDHTNGHMVYKRVILPEGTKIKPQFLWGNEYIFITYKEDNWYLLH' A
#
# COMPACT_ATOMS: atom_id res chain seq x y z
N MET A 1 -1.19 15.92 22.79
CA MET A 1 -1.56 14.86 21.83
C MET A 1 -0.28 14.51 21.11
N PRO A 2 0.24 13.27 21.16
CA PRO A 2 1.41 12.93 20.36
C PRO A 2 1.03 13.07 18.88
N GLU A 3 1.80 13.85 18.15
CA GLU A 3 1.62 14.01 16.70
C GLU A 3 1.75 12.64 16.04
N SER A 4 0.81 12.31 15.16
CA SER A 4 0.88 11.11 14.32
C SER A 4 2.21 11.13 13.56
N ILE A 5 3.14 10.23 13.90
CA ILE A 5 4.40 10.11 13.15
C ILE A 5 4.09 9.43 11.83
N MET A 6 4.15 10.20 10.75
CA MET A 6 4.00 9.70 9.39
C MET A 6 5.28 8.99 8.95
N LEU A 7 5.18 7.69 8.70
CA LEU A 7 6.27 6.83 8.27
C LEU A 7 6.15 6.51 6.79
N LYS A 8 7.25 6.63 6.05
CA LYS A 8 7.35 6.17 4.66
C LYS A 8 8.25 4.96 4.60
N LYS A 9 7.72 3.81 4.16
CA LYS A 9 8.46 2.55 4.09
C LYS A 9 8.18 1.79 2.79
N PRO A 10 9.21 1.23 2.13
CA PRO A 10 9.01 0.34 0.99
C PRO A 10 8.28 -0.93 1.42
N HIS A 11 7.43 -1.45 0.54
CA HIS A 11 6.70 -2.69 0.73
C HIS A 11 6.59 -3.44 -0.59
N ASP A 12 6.67 -4.77 -0.52
CA ASP A 12 6.51 -5.64 -1.67
C ASP A 12 5.03 -5.93 -1.94
N PHE A 13 4.65 -5.76 -3.19
CA PHE A 13 3.36 -6.14 -3.74
C PHE A 13 3.57 -7.22 -4.78
N VAL A 14 2.67 -8.20 -4.84
CA VAL A 14 2.69 -9.26 -5.85
C VAL A 14 1.42 -9.22 -6.68
N ASN A 15 1.48 -9.41 -8.00
CA ASN A 15 0.27 -9.58 -8.81
C ASN A 15 -0.21 -11.04 -8.80
N ARG A 16 -1.29 -11.30 -9.54
CA ARG A 16 -1.85 -12.65 -9.73
C ARG A 16 -0.91 -13.62 -10.44
N GLU A 17 0.02 -13.11 -11.25
CA GLU A 17 1.02 -13.90 -11.98
C GLU A 17 2.27 -14.19 -11.14
N GLY A 18 2.37 -13.62 -9.92
CA GLY A 18 3.52 -13.78 -9.05
C GLY A 18 4.63 -12.75 -9.28
N GLU A 19 4.43 -11.77 -10.16
CA GLU A 19 5.36 -10.66 -10.34
C GLU A 19 5.39 -9.78 -9.10
N LYS A 20 6.58 -9.33 -8.69
CA LYS A 20 6.77 -8.50 -7.50
C LYS A 20 7.13 -7.07 -7.88
N ILE A 21 6.61 -6.10 -7.12
CA ILE A 21 6.96 -4.69 -7.20
C ILE A 21 7.11 -4.11 -5.80
N GLU A 22 8.18 -3.35 -5.59
CA GLU A 22 8.39 -2.59 -4.36
C GLU A 22 7.75 -1.19 -4.51
N LEU A 23 6.85 -0.82 -3.61
CA LEU A 23 6.19 0.49 -3.60
C LEU A 23 6.34 1.17 -2.24
N LEU A 24 6.57 2.48 -2.27
CA LEU A 24 6.69 3.28 -1.06
C LEU A 24 5.30 3.52 -0.46
N CYS A 25 5.07 3.03 0.75
CA CYS A 25 3.81 3.23 1.47
C CYS A 25 3.98 4.29 2.55
N GLU A 26 2.97 5.15 2.69
CA GLU A 26 2.86 6.07 3.82
C GLU A 26 1.88 5.52 4.84
N MET A 27 2.36 5.45 6.08
CA MET A 27 1.68 4.81 7.19
C MET A 27 1.70 5.73 8.41
N ASP A 28 0.74 5.52 9.30
CA ASP A 28 0.57 6.25 10.55
C ASP A 28 0.45 5.25 11.70
N HIS A 29 0.98 5.62 12.87
CA HIS A 29 0.71 4.91 14.12
C HIS A 29 -0.58 5.46 14.73
N THR A 30 -1.71 4.81 14.46
CA THR A 30 -3.00 5.14 15.08
C THR A 30 -3.36 4.08 16.12
N ASN A 31 -3.60 4.49 17.37
CA ASN A 31 -4.02 3.60 18.47
C ASN A 31 -3.11 2.39 18.72
N GLY A 32 -1.80 2.52 18.50
CA GLY A 32 -0.84 1.42 18.66
C GLY A 32 -0.74 0.48 17.46
N HIS A 33 -1.54 0.70 16.40
CA HIS A 33 -1.51 -0.07 15.17
C HIS A 33 -0.91 0.75 14.03
N MET A 34 -0.16 0.07 13.16
CA MET A 34 0.30 0.64 11.90
C MET A 34 -0.85 0.65 10.90
N VAL A 35 -1.23 1.85 10.43
CA VAL A 35 -2.33 2.04 9.49
C VAL A 35 -1.79 2.63 8.19
N TYR A 36 -2.05 1.96 7.07
CA TYR A 36 -1.73 2.48 5.75
C TYR A 36 -2.64 3.66 5.38
N LYS A 37 -2.04 4.78 4.96
CA LYS A 37 -2.76 5.98 4.52
C LYS A 37 -2.78 6.12 3.00
N ARG A 38 -1.62 5.92 2.36
CA ARG A 38 -1.49 5.99 0.90
C ARG A 38 -0.34 5.12 0.40
N VAL A 39 -0.44 4.72 -0.86
CA VAL A 39 0.68 4.16 -1.63
C VAL A 39 1.19 5.23 -2.56
N ILE A 40 2.50 5.44 -2.57
CA ILE A 40 3.20 6.40 -3.42
C ILE A 40 3.65 5.65 -4.67
N LEU A 41 3.05 6.04 -5.80
CA LEU A 41 3.30 5.41 -7.09
C LEU A 41 4.38 6.17 -7.86
N PRO A 42 5.18 5.50 -8.71
CA PRO A 42 6.11 6.16 -9.61
C PRO A 42 5.39 7.18 -10.51
N GLU A 43 6.09 8.22 -10.95
CA GLU A 43 5.52 9.23 -11.85
C GLU A 43 5.04 8.60 -13.18
N GLY A 44 3.88 9.04 -13.69
CA GLY A 44 3.26 8.48 -14.91
C GLY A 44 2.47 7.18 -14.70
N THR A 45 2.42 6.66 -13.48
CA THR A 45 1.69 5.44 -13.15
C THR A 45 0.17 5.67 -13.16
N LYS A 46 -0.57 4.94 -14.01
CA LYS A 46 -2.05 5.02 -14.15
C LYS A 46 -2.82 4.08 -13.20
N ILE A 47 -2.21 3.72 -12.09
CA ILE A 47 -2.74 2.76 -11.11
C ILE A 47 -3.77 3.43 -10.19
N LYS A 48 -4.79 2.67 -9.77
CA LYS A 48 -5.67 3.07 -8.67
C LYS A 48 -5.54 2.11 -7.48
N PRO A 49 -4.90 2.53 -6.37
CA PRO A 49 -4.90 1.75 -5.13
C PRO A 49 -6.29 1.80 -4.49
N GLN A 50 -6.79 0.66 -4.06
CA GLN A 50 -8.01 0.52 -3.27
C GLN A 50 -7.65 -0.08 -1.90
N PHE A 51 -7.97 0.66 -0.84
CA PHE A 51 -7.81 0.19 0.53
C PHE A 51 -9.11 -0.48 0.94
N LEU A 52 -9.14 -1.83 0.94
CA LEU A 52 -10.30 -2.57 1.43
C LEU A 52 -10.10 -2.83 2.93
N TRP A 53 -10.85 -2.10 3.75
CA TRP A 53 -10.80 -2.18 5.22
C TRP A 53 -11.54 -3.40 5.79
N GLY A 54 -11.47 -4.53 5.07
CA GLY A 54 -12.13 -5.76 5.45
C GLY A 54 -11.21 -6.81 6.07
N ASN A 55 -9.90 -6.81 5.76
CA ASN A 55 -8.96 -7.88 6.14
C ASN A 55 -7.47 -7.45 6.06
N GLU A 56 -7.10 -6.21 6.38
CA GLU A 56 -5.68 -5.75 6.39
C GLU A 56 -4.94 -5.73 5.03
N TYR A 57 -5.60 -6.06 3.91
CA TYR A 57 -4.96 -6.08 2.59
C TYR A 57 -5.11 -4.76 1.82
N ILE A 58 -4.00 -4.28 1.26
CA ILE A 58 -3.98 -3.21 0.25
C ILE A 58 -4.05 -3.85 -1.13
N PHE A 59 -5.00 -3.40 -1.95
CA PHE A 59 -5.15 -3.84 -3.33
C PHE A 59 -4.75 -2.70 -4.26
N ILE A 60 -3.95 -3.00 -5.26
CA ILE A 60 -3.51 -2.02 -6.24
C ILE A 60 -3.88 -2.53 -7.63
N THR A 61 -4.68 -1.77 -8.37
CA THR A 61 -5.08 -2.16 -9.74
C THR A 61 -4.22 -1.46 -10.79
N TYR A 62 -3.50 -2.22 -11.61
CA TYR A 62 -2.69 -1.71 -12.72
C TYR A 62 -3.00 -2.45 -14.01
N LYS A 63 -3.38 -1.74 -15.09
CA LYS A 63 -3.57 -2.33 -16.43
C LYS A 63 -4.33 -3.68 -16.39
N GLU A 64 -5.46 -3.72 -15.69
CA GLU A 64 -6.32 -4.90 -15.51
C GLU A 64 -5.82 -5.96 -14.49
N ASP A 65 -4.57 -5.85 -14.02
CA ASP A 65 -4.02 -6.69 -12.96
C ASP A 65 -4.30 -6.14 -11.56
N ASN A 66 -4.53 -7.06 -10.62
CA ASN A 66 -4.62 -6.79 -9.20
C ASN A 66 -3.32 -7.20 -8.54
N TRP A 67 -2.73 -6.26 -7.79
CA TRP A 67 -1.54 -6.44 -6.96
C TRP A 67 -1.94 -6.43 -5.49
N TYR A 68 -1.29 -7.28 -4.71
CA TYR A 68 -1.60 -7.59 -3.31
C TYR A 68 -0.37 -7.34 -2.45
N LEU A 69 -0.55 -6.67 -1.31
CA LEU A 69 0.52 -6.54 -0.32
C LEU A 69 0.85 -7.92 0.28
N LEU A 70 2.13 -8.28 0.33
CA LEU A 70 2.60 -9.44 1.08
C LEU A 70 2.91 -9.02 2.52
N HIS A 71 2.41 -9.78 3.50
CA HIS A 71 2.57 -9.54 4.93
C HIS A 71 3.59 -10.48 5.56
#